data_AF-A0A3D3LR65-F1
#
_entry.id   AF-A0A3D3LR65-F1
#
_cell.length_a   1.000
_cell.length_b   1.000
_cell.length_c   1.000
_cell.angle_alpha   90.00
_cell.angle_beta   90.00
_cell.angle_gamma   90.00
#
_symmetry.space_group_name_H-M   'P 1'
#
loop_
_entity.id
_entity.type
_entity.pdbx_description
1 polymer ?
#
loop_
_entity_poly.entity_id
_entity_poly.type
_entity_poly.pdbx_seq_one_letter_code
_entity_poly.pdbx_strand_id
1 'polypeptide(L)'
;CALPIWTLYGSISRMLEAGLIAESNKKTDSELQDHQIISHEINNQKTENTKIKESKLNDQRRVYYKMTSEGENALSKELQRYREIVSLAEKQNLIPDKIIYET
;
A
#
# COMPACT_ATOMS: atom_id res chain seq x y z
N CYS A 1 -15.40 4.43 7.77
CA CYS A 1 -16.05 3.94 6.53
C CYS A 1 -15.03 3.18 5.71
N ALA A 2 -15.04 1.84 5.74
CA ALA A 2 -14.14 1.03 4.93
C ALA A 2 -14.71 0.94 3.50
N LEU A 3 -13.97 1.41 2.49
CA LEU A 3 -14.34 1.21 1.10
C LEU A 3 -14.47 -0.30 0.82
N PRO A 4 -15.52 -0.76 0.13
CA PRO A 4 -15.68 -2.17 -0.18
C PRO A 4 -14.53 -2.63 -1.09
N ILE A 5 -14.11 -3.90 -0.93
CA ILE A 5 -13.03 -4.52 -1.70
C ILE A 5 -13.20 -4.38 -3.23
N TRP A 6 -14.44 -4.21 -3.70
CA TRP A 6 -14.79 -3.97 -5.10
C TRP A 6 -14.31 -2.61 -5.65
N THR A 7 -14.30 -1.54 -4.84
CA THR A 7 -13.86 -0.20 -5.27
C THR A 7 -12.38 -0.19 -5.64
N LEU A 8 -11.58 -0.96 -4.90
CA LEU A 8 -10.17 -1.13 -5.19
C LEU A 8 -9.98 -1.80 -6.55
N TYR A 9 -10.64 -2.95 -6.78
CA TYR A 9 -10.47 -3.72 -8.00
C TYR A 9 -10.89 -2.93 -9.26
N GLY A 10 -12.02 -2.22 -9.20
CA GLY A 10 -12.47 -1.39 -10.32
C GLY A 10 -11.55 -0.18 -10.60
N SER A 11 -10.83 0.32 -9.60
CA SER A 11 -9.86 1.40 -9.81
C SER A 11 -8.57 0.87 -10.43
N ILE A 12 -8.08 -0.28 -9.95
CA ILE A 12 -6.92 -0.97 -10.51
C ILE A 12 -7.17 -1.37 -11.98
N SER A 13 -8.35 -1.93 -12.29
CA SER A 13 -8.71 -2.30 -13.67
C SER A 13 -8.62 -1.12 -14.63
N ARG A 14 -9.20 0.02 -14.25
CA ARG A 14 -9.15 1.24 -15.07
C ARG A 14 -7.73 1.79 -15.22
N MET A 15 -6.92 1.71 -14.18
CA MET A 15 -5.52 2.15 -14.24
C MET A 15 -4.67 1.24 -15.13
N LEU A 16 -4.96 -0.06 -15.18
CA LEU A 16 -4.35 -1.00 -16.13
C LEU A 16 -4.79 -0.70 -17.56
N GLU A 17 -6.09 -0.54 -17.81
CA GLU A 17 -6.65 -0.20 -19.12
C GLU A 17 -6.10 1.13 -19.66
N ALA A 18 -5.88 2.12 -18.78
CA ALA A 18 -5.29 3.40 -19.12
C ALA A 18 -3.74 3.36 -19.23
N GLY A 19 -3.11 2.22 -18.96
CA GLY A 19 -1.66 2.07 -19.03
C GLY A 19 -0.87 2.84 -17.97
N LEU A 20 -1.51 3.26 -16.87
CA LEU A 20 -0.88 3.99 -15.77
C LEU A 20 -0.09 3.07 -14.84
N ILE A 21 -0.50 1.81 -14.75
CA ILE A 21 0.17 0.76 -13.96
C ILE A 21 0.31 -0.51 -14.79
N ALA A 22 1.24 -1.36 -14.40
CA ALA A 22 1.45 -2.68 -14.98
C ALA A 22 1.71 -3.73 -13.89
N GLU A 23 1.39 -5.00 -14.16
CA GLU A 23 1.70 -6.10 -13.25
C GLU A 23 3.22 -6.30 -13.10
N SER A 24 3.65 -6.63 -11.89
CA SER A 24 5.05 -6.89 -11.53
C SER A 24 5.22 -8.34 -11.08
N ASN A 25 6.18 -9.04 -11.69
CA ASN A 25 6.56 -10.42 -11.34
C ASN A 25 7.47 -10.51 -10.11
N LYS A 26 7.66 -9.41 -9.37
CA LYS A 26 8.48 -9.39 -8.16
C LYS A 26 7.71 -8.71 -7.04
N LYS A 27 7.58 -9.42 -5.92
CA LYS A 27 7.57 -8.78 -4.62
C LYS A 27 8.91 -8.06 -4.54
N THR A 28 8.92 -6.76 -4.77
CA THR A 28 10.10 -5.96 -4.46
C THR A 28 10.29 -6.09 -2.96
N ASP A 29 11.39 -6.71 -2.52
CA ASP A 29 11.84 -6.71 -1.12
C ASP A 29 12.27 -5.29 -0.69
N SER A 30 11.38 -4.31 -0.88
CA SER A 30 11.48 -3.06 -0.17
C SER A 30 10.74 -3.31 1.13
N GLU A 31 11.53 -3.69 2.13
CA GLU A 31 11.16 -3.73 3.54
C GLU A 31 10.54 -2.38 3.95
N LEU A 32 9.22 -2.25 3.81
CA LEU A 32 8.47 -1.34 4.65
C LEU A 32 8.41 -2.00 6.02
N GLN A 33 9.39 -1.69 6.87
CA GLN A 33 9.54 -2.16 8.25
C GLN A 33 8.48 -1.55 9.18
N ASP A 34 7.19 -1.71 8.88
CA ASP A 34 6.11 -1.22 9.74
C ASP A 34 5.20 -2.37 10.15
N HIS A 35 5.72 -3.29 10.95
CA HIS A 35 5.03 -3.91 12.09
C HIS A 35 5.96 -4.93 12.76
N GLN A 36 6.45 -4.57 13.95
CA GLN A 36 7.18 -5.47 14.84
C GLN A 36 6.31 -6.69 15.15
N ILE A 37 6.76 -7.89 14.76
CA ILE A 37 6.23 -9.16 15.24
C ILE A 37 6.56 -9.23 16.74
N ILE A 38 5.59 -8.94 17.60
CA ILE A 38 5.66 -9.29 19.03
C ILE A 38 4.81 -10.54 19.24
N SER A 39 5.45 -11.70 19.16
CA SER A 39 5.01 -12.89 19.88
C SER A 39 6.21 -13.45 20.63
N HIS A 40 6.39 -12.90 21.83
CA HIS A 40 6.92 -13.52 23.04
C HIS A 40 7.72 -14.82 22.85
N GLU A 41 9.01 -14.65 23.09
CA GLU A 41 10.05 -15.63 23.40
C GLU A 41 9.58 -16.79 24.31
N ILE A 42 9.65 -18.04 23.81
CA ILE A 42 9.76 -19.24 24.65
C ILE A 42 10.76 -20.23 24.03
N ASN A 43 11.96 -20.23 24.63
CA ASN A 43 12.87 -21.34 24.94
C ASN A 43 13.47 -22.22 23.83
N ASN A 44 14.80 -22.12 23.73
CA ASN A 44 15.78 -23.22 23.70
C ASN A 44 15.24 -24.63 23.42
N GLN A 45 15.39 -25.10 22.18
CA GLN A 45 16.08 -26.36 21.84
C GLN A 45 15.99 -26.62 20.34
N LYS A 46 17.15 -26.54 19.68
CA LYS A 46 17.39 -27.00 18.31
C LYS A 46 17.17 -28.51 18.26
N THR A 47 16.07 -28.99 17.69
CA THR A 47 16.04 -30.28 16.99
C THR A 47 14.92 -30.28 15.96
N GLU A 48 15.36 -30.04 14.73
CA GLU A 48 14.90 -30.64 13.48
C GLU A 48 13.71 -31.61 13.60
N ASN A 49 12.67 -31.31 12.81
CA ASN A 49 11.39 -32.03 12.65
C ASN A 49 10.22 -31.47 13.48
N THR A 50 9.20 -31.02 12.74
CA THR A 50 7.84 -30.60 13.14
C THR A 50 7.63 -29.14 13.56
N LYS A 51 6.93 -28.41 12.67
CA LYS A 51 5.96 -27.33 12.98
C LYS A 51 6.47 -25.87 13.08
N ILE A 52 6.95 -25.33 11.96
CA ILE A 52 6.44 -24.01 11.51
C ILE A 52 5.67 -24.27 10.21
N LYS A 53 4.41 -24.66 10.41
CA LYS A 53 3.39 -24.71 9.37
C LYS A 53 2.83 -23.28 9.22
N GLU A 54 3.69 -22.29 9.00
CA GLU A 54 3.25 -20.96 8.57
C GLU A 54 3.02 -21.03 7.07
N SER A 55 1.83 -21.55 6.76
CA SER A 55 1.04 -21.27 5.57
C SER A 55 1.82 -20.91 4.30
N LYS A 56 2.58 -21.87 3.76
CA LYS A 56 2.89 -21.94 2.31
C LYS A 56 1.62 -22.19 1.47
N LEU A 57 0.51 -21.55 1.82
CA LEU A 57 -0.83 -21.74 1.25
C LEU A 57 -1.61 -20.42 1.09
N ASN A 58 -0.99 -19.24 1.26
CA ASN A 58 -1.62 -17.96 0.87
C ASN A 58 -0.77 -17.12 -0.10
N ASP A 59 0.26 -17.71 -0.71
CA ASP A 59 1.17 -16.97 -1.61
C ASP A 59 0.69 -16.94 -3.08
N GLN A 60 -0.50 -17.49 -3.35
CA GLN A 60 -0.97 -17.72 -4.73
C GLN A 60 -2.04 -16.72 -5.22
N ARG A 61 -2.20 -15.56 -4.54
CA ARG A 61 -3.22 -14.55 -4.90
C ARG A 61 -2.79 -13.08 -4.84
N ARG A 62 -1.54 -12.76 -4.48
CA ARG A 62 -1.09 -11.36 -4.41
C ARG A 62 -0.50 -10.91 -5.74
N VAL A 63 -1.25 -10.10 -6.47
CA VAL A 63 -0.76 -9.43 -7.69
C VAL A 63 -0.12 -8.11 -7.27
N TYR A 64 1.14 -7.90 -7.64
CA TYR A 64 1.85 -6.65 -7.41
C TYR A 64 1.79 -5.79 -8.67
N TYR A 65 1.67 -4.48 -8.49
CA TYR A 65 1.64 -3.50 -9.58
C TYR A 65 2.81 -2.54 -9.44
N LYS A 66 3.29 -2.03 -10.57
CA LYS A 66 4.27 -0.94 -10.64
C LYS A 66 3.71 0.20 -11.48
N MET A 67 4.15 1.42 -11.17
CA MET A 67 3.86 2.58 -12.02
C MET A 67 4.56 2.42 -13.38
N THR A 68 3.90 2.90 -14.43
CA THR A 68 4.53 3.11 -15.74
C THR A 68 5.06 4.54 -15.84
N SER A 69 5.82 4.88 -16.89
CA SER A 69 6.25 6.26 -17.15
C SER A 69 5.06 7.22 -17.31
N GLU A 70 3.99 6.77 -17.96
CA GLU A 70 2.76 7.55 -18.10
C GLU A 70 2.04 7.70 -16.77
N GLY A 71 2.02 6.64 -15.96
CA GLY A 71 1.50 6.71 -14.59
C GLY A 71 2.25 7.70 -13.72
N GLU A 72 3.58 7.71 -13.78
CA GLU A 72 4.42 8.65 -13.01
C GLU A 72 4.15 10.10 -13.42
N ASN A 73 4.02 10.37 -14.73
CA ASN A 73 3.64 11.68 -15.24
C ASN A 73 2.23 12.10 -14.77
N ALA A 74 1.25 11.20 -14.87
CA ALA A 74 -0.11 11.44 -14.40
C ALA A 74 -0.15 11.70 -12.88
N LEU A 75 0.60 10.93 -12.10
CA LEU A 75 0.73 11.11 -10.65
C LEU A 75 1.39 12.44 -10.31
N SER A 76 2.43 12.84 -11.04
CA SER A 76 3.09 14.14 -10.84
C SER A 76 2.12 15.31 -11.06
N LYS A 77 1.30 15.26 -12.11
CA LYS A 77 0.25 16.25 -12.38
C LYS A 77 -0.82 16.26 -11.29
N GLU A 78 -1.23 15.09 -10.83
CA GLU A 78 -2.23 14.96 -9.78
C GLU A 78 -1.72 15.48 -8.44
N LEU A 79 -0.44 15.23 -8.10
CA LEU A 79 0.20 15.81 -6.92
C LEU A 79 0.26 17.33 -6.99
N GLN A 80 0.57 17.89 -8.16
CA GLN A 80 0.53 19.33 -8.37
C GLN A 80 -0.88 19.89 -8.12
N ARG A 81 -1.91 19.24 -8.66
CA ARG A 81 -3.31 19.63 -8.43
C ARG A 81 -3.68 19.59 -6.95
N TYR A 82 -3.27 18.55 -6.21
CA TYR A 82 -3.52 18.48 -4.77
C TYR A 82 -2.80 19.59 -3.99
N ARG A 83 -1.55 19.91 -4.35
CA ARG A 83 -0.82 21.03 -3.74
C ARG A 83 -1.55 22.35 -3.93
N GLU A 84 -2.09 22.60 -5.11
CA GLU A 84 -2.88 23.79 -5.39
C GLU A 84 -4.15 23.85 -4.52
N ILE A 85 -4.89 22.75 -4.44
CA ILE A 85 -6.09 22.66 -3.59
C ILE A 85 -5.75 22.93 -2.12
N VAL A 86 -4.68 22.33 -1.60
CA VAL A 86 -4.22 22.55 -0.23
C VAL A 86 -3.85 24.02 -0.02
N SER A 87 -3.10 24.64 -0.94
CA SER A 87 -2.74 26.06 -0.85
C SER A 87 -3.95 26.99 -0.84
N LEU A 88 -5.03 26.63 -1.55
CA LEU A 88 -6.29 27.38 -1.53
C LEU A 88 -7.01 27.21 -0.19
N ALA A 89 -7.04 26.00 0.35
CA ALA A 89 -7.63 25.71 1.66
C ALA A 89 -6.89 26.43 2.79
N GLU A 90 -5.56 26.49 2.75
CA GLU A 90 -4.72 27.27 3.68
C GLU A 90 -5.09 28.76 3.65
N LYS A 91 -5.16 29.35 2.45
CA LYS A 91 -5.55 30.76 2.27
C LYS A 91 -6.93 31.07 2.82
N GLN A 92 -7.83 30.10 2.80
CA GLN A 92 -9.19 30.23 3.31
C GLN A 92 -9.34 29.78 4.78
N ASN A 93 -8.24 29.40 5.43
CA ASN A 93 -8.21 28.88 6.81
C ASN A 93 -9.18 27.69 7.02
N LEU A 94 -9.31 26.84 6.00
CA LEU A 94 -10.20 25.67 6.01
C LEU A 94 -9.51 24.39 6.50
N ILE A 95 -8.19 24.44 6.70
CA ILE A 95 -7.43 23.30 7.20
C ILE A 95 -7.60 23.25 8.72
N PRO A 96 -8.08 22.14 9.29
CA PRO A 96 -8.17 22.01 10.74
C PRO A 96 -6.77 22.04 11.35
N ASP A 97 -6.59 22.80 12.44
CA ASP A 97 -5.32 22.96 13.17
C ASP A 97 -4.69 21.62 13.63
N LYS A 98 -5.48 20.54 13.67
CA LYS A 98 -5.04 19.22 14.12
C LYS A 98 -5.76 18.10 13.39
N ILE A 99 -5.06 17.40 12.50
CA ILE A 99 -5.47 16.08 12.04
C ILE A 99 -4.98 15.08 13.10
N ILE A 100 -5.86 14.68 14.01
CA ILE A 100 -5.56 13.60 14.97
C ILE A 100 -5.66 12.29 14.19
N TYR A 101 -4.52 11.68 13.88
CA TYR A 101 -4.49 10.26 13.54
C TYR A 101 -4.68 9.52 14.87
N GLU A 102 -5.90 9.08 15.16
CA GLU A 102 -6.13 8.14 16.25
C GLU A 102 -5.49 6.80 15.83
N THR A 103 -4.39 6.45 16.51
CA THR A 103 -3.67 5.17 16.36
C THR A 103 -4.48 4.02 16.94
#